data_AF-B2Y6D7-F1
#
_entry.id   AF-B2Y6D7-F1
#
_cell.length_a   1.000
_cell.length_b   1.000
_cell.length_c   1.000
_cell.angle_alpha   90.00
_cell.angle_beta   90.00
_cell.angle_gamma   90.00
#
_symmetry.space_group_name_H-M   'P 1'
#
loop_
_entity.id
_entity.type
_entity.pdbx_description
1 polymer ?
#
loop_
_entity_poly.entity_id
_entity_poly.type
_entity_poly.pdbx_seq_one_letter_code
_entity_poly.pdbx_strand_id
1 'polypeptide(L)'
;TYTMSETKAPDGYQSNPAKIAIQVATTGKEATVTIDGEALKPGESKNGYTLATDGSTITLQAINQPLAILPHTGGQGYQRLLGIALGLISAAFLLLLVVLIKRRVVKQHD
;
A
#
# COMPACT_ATOMS: atom_id res chain seq x y z
N THR A 1 -31.46 -14.66 -12.21
CA THR A 1 -30.28 -14.42 -11.36
C THR A 1 -29.48 -13.30 -11.95
N TYR A 2 -28.96 -12.40 -11.13
CA TYR A 2 -28.13 -11.27 -11.54
C TYR A 2 -26.82 -11.28 -10.77
N THR A 3 -25.75 -10.77 -11.36
CA THR A 3 -24.47 -10.58 -10.70
C THR A 3 -24.01 -9.13 -10.86
N MET A 4 -23.34 -8.61 -9.83
CA MET A 4 -22.83 -7.25 -9.79
C MET A 4 -21.48 -7.24 -9.06
N SER A 5 -20.58 -6.36 -9.49
CA SER A 5 -19.33 -6.06 -8.80
C SER A 5 -18.94 -4.61 -9.08
N GLU A 6 -18.15 -4.01 -8.21
CA GLU A 6 -17.52 -2.73 -8.51
C GLU A 6 -16.53 -2.91 -9.67
N THR A 7 -16.77 -2.25 -10.80
CA THR A 7 -15.91 -2.37 -12.00
C THR A 7 -14.78 -1.36 -12.01
N LYS A 8 -14.98 -0.22 -11.34
CA LYS A 8 -13.98 0.83 -11.16
C LYS A 8 -14.22 1.52 -9.82
N ALA A 9 -13.21 1.52 -8.97
CA ALA A 9 -13.21 2.28 -7.72
C ALA A 9 -13.22 3.78 -7.99
N PRO A 10 -13.82 4.59 -7.09
CA PRO A 10 -13.62 6.03 -7.09
C PRO A 10 -12.14 6.42 -6.97
N ASP A 11 -11.77 7.56 -7.54
CA ASP A 11 -10.39 8.04 -7.51
C ASP A 11 -9.90 8.23 -6.07
N GLY A 12 -8.71 7.70 -5.75
CA GLY A 12 -8.13 7.74 -4.42
C GLY A 12 -8.56 6.60 -3.48
N TYR A 13 -9.40 5.67 -3.94
CA TYR A 13 -9.88 4.52 -3.15
C TYR A 13 -9.38 3.18 -3.71
N GLN A 14 -9.33 2.18 -2.82
CA GLN A 14 -9.02 0.79 -3.13
C GLN A 14 -10.19 0.14 -3.87
N SER A 15 -9.89 -0.68 -4.87
CA SER A 15 -10.90 -1.47 -5.58
C SER A 15 -11.45 -2.58 -4.69
N ASN A 16 -12.77 -2.73 -4.67
CA ASN A 16 -13.43 -3.84 -3.98
C ASN A 16 -13.72 -5.01 -4.94
N PRO A 17 -13.05 -6.17 -4.81
CA PRO A 17 -13.21 -7.29 -5.74
C PRO A 17 -14.44 -8.16 -5.45
N ALA A 18 -15.24 -7.86 -4.43
CA ALA A 18 -16.35 -8.71 -4.01
C ALA A 18 -17.41 -8.84 -5.12
N LYS A 19 -17.95 -10.05 -5.25
CA LYS A 19 -19.00 -10.39 -6.23
C LYS A 19 -20.33 -10.55 -5.51
N ILE A 20 -21.29 -9.72 -5.90
CA ILE A 20 -22.66 -9.77 -5.41
C ILE A 20 -23.50 -10.60 -6.38
N ALA A 21 -24.24 -11.57 -5.87
CA ALA A 21 -25.27 -12.28 -6.64
C ALA A 21 -26.65 -12.02 -6.04
N ILE A 22 -27.62 -11.75 -6.91
CA ILE A 22 -29.01 -11.47 -6.55
C ILE A 22 -29.89 -12.50 -7.24
N GLN A 23 -30.56 -13.32 -6.44
CA GLN A 23 -31.51 -14.33 -6.91
C GLN A 23 -32.92 -13.85 -6.57
N VAL A 24 -33.64 -13.32 -7.56
CA VAL A 24 -35.04 -12.92 -7.40
C VAL A 24 -35.91 -14.18 -7.34
N ALA A 25 -36.81 -14.25 -6.35
CA ALA A 25 -37.74 -15.35 -6.19
C ALA A 25 -38.79 -15.38 -7.32
N THR A 26 -39.42 -16.53 -7.54
CA THR A 26 -40.45 -16.71 -8.58
C THR A 26 -41.63 -15.75 -8.43
N THR A 27 -41.93 -15.31 -7.20
CA THR A 27 -42.98 -14.33 -6.91
C THR A 27 -42.65 -12.92 -7.38
N GLY A 28 -41.37 -12.62 -7.64
CA GLY A 28 -40.87 -11.29 -7.99
C GLY A 28 -40.88 -10.27 -6.84
N LYS A 29 -41.31 -10.67 -5.63
CA LYS A 29 -41.45 -9.77 -4.47
C LYS A 29 -40.28 -9.82 -3.50
N GLU A 30 -39.48 -10.87 -3.58
CA GLU A 30 -38.36 -11.14 -2.68
C GLU A 30 -37.12 -11.51 -3.49
N ALA A 31 -35.95 -11.29 -2.91
CA ALA A 31 -34.69 -11.72 -3.46
C ALA A 31 -33.74 -12.18 -2.36
N THR A 32 -32.92 -13.17 -2.66
CA THR A 32 -31.77 -13.51 -1.83
C THR A 32 -30.53 -12.86 -2.40
N VAL A 33 -29.70 -12.30 -1.52
CA VAL A 33 -28.44 -11.65 -1.87
C VAL A 33 -27.31 -12.42 -1.25
N THR A 34 -26.28 -12.70 -2.04
CA THR A 34 -25.02 -13.29 -1.56
C THR A 34 -23.85 -12.42 -1.97
N ILE A 35 -22.83 -12.37 -1.12
CA ILE A 35 -21.54 -11.72 -1.40
C ILE A 35 -20.46 -12.78 -1.31
N ASP A 36 -19.72 -12.98 -2.41
CA ASP A 36 -18.68 -14.01 -2.56
C ASP A 36 -19.17 -15.42 -2.19
N GLY A 37 -20.45 -15.69 -2.45
CA GLY A 37 -21.10 -16.98 -2.17
C GLY A 37 -21.74 -17.10 -0.79
N GLU A 38 -21.56 -16.11 0.10
CA GLU A 38 -22.13 -16.12 1.44
C GLU A 38 -23.41 -15.28 1.51
N ALA A 39 -24.45 -15.81 2.15
CA ALA A 39 -25.72 -15.11 2.30
C ALA A 39 -25.57 -13.85 3.16
N LEU A 40 -26.23 -12.77 2.74
CA LEU A 40 -26.30 -11.50 3.45
C LEU A 40 -27.77 -11.15 3.73
N LYS A 41 -28.12 -10.89 4.98
CA LYS A 41 -29.48 -10.47 5.35
C LYS A 41 -29.61 -8.95 5.39
N PRO A 42 -30.83 -8.40 5.24
CA PRO A 42 -31.06 -6.98 5.41
C PRO A 42 -30.60 -6.49 6.80
N GLY A 43 -29.86 -5.40 6.84
CA GLY A 43 -29.22 -4.83 8.03
C GLY A 43 -27.81 -5.37 8.31
N GLU A 44 -27.38 -6.45 7.66
CA GLU A 44 -26.03 -6.99 7.79
C GLU A 44 -25.04 -6.32 6.82
N SER A 45 -23.77 -6.36 7.19
CA SER A 45 -22.67 -5.82 6.37
C SER A 45 -21.61 -6.88 6.11
N LYS A 46 -21.10 -6.96 4.89
CA LYS A 46 -20.05 -7.88 4.49
C LYS A 46 -19.21 -7.33 3.33
N ASN A 47 -17.89 -7.50 3.41
CA ASN A 47 -16.92 -7.03 2.42
C ASN A 47 -17.14 -5.56 2.00
N GLY A 48 -17.50 -4.70 2.96
CA GLY A 48 -17.76 -3.28 2.71
C GLY A 48 -19.15 -2.95 2.13
N TYR A 49 -20.03 -3.93 1.94
CA TYR A 49 -21.40 -3.71 1.49
C TYR A 49 -22.40 -3.96 2.63
N THR A 50 -23.34 -3.04 2.82
CA THR A 50 -24.49 -3.20 3.73
C THR A 50 -25.75 -3.37 2.90
N LEU A 51 -26.53 -4.41 3.20
CA LEU A 51 -27.79 -4.67 2.52
C LEU A 51 -28.95 -4.00 3.25
N ALA A 52 -29.81 -3.31 2.51
CA ALA A 52 -31.13 -2.90 2.96
C ALA A 52 -32.17 -3.30 1.92
N THR A 53 -33.34 -3.72 2.39
CA THR A 53 -34.47 -4.08 1.53
C THR A 53 -35.70 -3.35 2.02
N ASP A 54 -36.37 -2.63 1.12
CA ASP A 54 -37.62 -1.93 1.42
C ASP A 54 -38.65 -2.26 0.33
N GLY A 55 -39.61 -3.14 0.67
CA GLY A 55 -40.56 -3.70 -0.27
C GLY A 55 -39.87 -4.36 -1.47
N SER A 56 -40.08 -3.79 -2.66
CA SER A 56 -39.49 -4.25 -3.93
C SER A 56 -38.12 -3.65 -4.24
N THR A 57 -37.57 -2.81 -3.37
CA THR A 57 -36.29 -2.12 -3.59
C THR A 57 -35.17 -2.81 -2.81
N ILE A 58 -34.08 -3.12 -3.52
CA ILE A 58 -32.84 -3.64 -2.93
C ILE A 58 -31.80 -2.52 -2.98
N THR A 59 -31.28 -2.15 -1.81
CA THR A 59 -30.26 -1.11 -1.66
C THR A 59 -28.98 -1.74 -1.12
N LEU A 60 -27.86 -1.47 -1.79
CA LEU A 60 -26.53 -1.86 -1.35
C LEU A 60 -25.73 -0.60 -1.06
N GLN A 61 -25.37 -0.38 0.20
CA GLN A 61 -24.48 0.71 0.59
C GLN A 61 -23.04 0.18 0.60
N ALA A 62 -22.18 0.74 -0.25
CA ALA A 62 -20.76 0.37 -0.33
C ALA A 62 -19.88 1.38 0.43
N ILE A 63 -18.96 0.90 1.26
CA ILE A 63 -17.97 1.70 1.98
C ILE A 63 -16.59 1.44 1.38
N ASN A 64 -16.01 2.47 0.78
CA ASN A 64 -14.69 2.41 0.13
C ASN A 64 -13.56 2.82 1.07
N GLN A 65 -12.42 2.13 0.97
CA GLN A 65 -11.21 2.43 1.75
C GLN A 65 -10.23 3.26 0.91
N PRO A 66 -9.61 4.31 1.45
CA PRO A 66 -8.62 5.10 0.71
C PRO A 66 -7.39 4.25 0.35
N LEU A 67 -6.70 4.60 -0.74
CA LEU A 67 -5.45 3.95 -1.12
C LEU A 67 -4.42 4.07 -0.01
N ALA A 68 -3.79 2.95 0.34
CA ALA A 68 -2.69 2.95 1.29
C ALA A 68 -1.47 3.61 0.65
N ILE A 69 -1.04 4.75 1.20
CA ILE A 69 0.24 5.36 0.85
C ILE A 69 1.28 4.73 1.77
N LEU A 70 2.18 3.93 1.21
CA LEU A 70 3.31 3.42 1.98
C LEU A 70 4.11 4.63 2.51
N PRO A 71 4.45 4.66 3.80
CA PRO A 71 5.32 5.72 4.31
C PRO A 71 6.62 5.66 3.51
N HIS A 72 7.22 6.82 3.27
CA HIS A 72 8.58 6.87 2.75
C HIS A 72 9.49 6.11 3.72
N THR A 73 9.89 4.90 3.37
CA THR A 73 10.81 4.08 4.15
C THR A 73 12.23 4.31 3.67
N GLY A 74 13.13 4.58 4.61
CA GLY A 74 14.50 5.00 4.33
C GLY A 74 14.82 6.33 5.02
N GLY A 75 14.99 6.31 6.34
CA GLY A 75 15.42 7.48 7.09
C GLY A 75 16.81 7.95 6.62
N GLN A 76 17.00 9.26 6.55
CA GLN A 76 18.24 9.91 6.09
C GLN A 76 19.47 9.64 7.00
N GLY A 77 19.34 8.78 8.02
CA GLY A 77 20.38 8.49 9.02
C GLY A 77 21.70 8.00 8.43
N TYR A 78 21.67 7.22 7.35
CA TYR A 78 22.90 6.71 6.72
C TYR A 78 23.69 7.79 5.96
N GLN A 79 23.05 8.87 5.51
CA GLN A 79 23.76 9.93 4.78
C GLN A 79 24.79 10.65 5.66
N ARG A 80 24.50 10.82 6.96
CA ARG A 80 25.45 11.39 7.91
C ARG A 80 26.65 10.47 8.15
N LEU A 81 26.39 9.17 8.32
CA LEU A 81 27.44 8.16 8.51
C LEU A 81 28.34 8.07 7.27
N LEU A 82 27.76 8.12 6.07
CA LEU A 82 28.50 8.13 4.82
C LEU A 82 29.41 9.37 4.71
N GLY A 83 28.92 10.54 5.09
CA GLY A 83 29.72 11.78 5.13
C GLY A 83 30.91 11.68 6.08
N ILE A 84 30.72 11.14 7.29
CA ILE A 84 31.81 10.93 8.26
C ILE A 84 32.82 9.92 7.73
N ALA A 85 32.36 8.81 7.16
CA ALA A 85 33.23 7.78 6.60
C ALA A 85 34.11 8.33 5.47
N LEU A 86 33.53 9.08 4.53
CA LEU A 86 34.27 9.74 3.44
C LEU A 86 35.28 10.76 3.97
N GLY A 87 34.92 11.50 5.02
CA GLY A 87 35.83 12.43 5.69
C GLY A 87 37.04 11.73 6.32
N LEU A 88 36.83 10.63 7.04
CA LEU A 88 37.90 9.84 7.66
C LEU A 88 38.83 9.20 6.61
N ILE A 89 38.27 8.64 5.53
CA ILE A 89 39.05 8.06 4.42
C ILE A 89 39.92 9.14 3.76
N SER A 90 39.36 10.33 3.53
CA SER A 90 40.09 11.45 2.94
C SER A 90 41.25 11.92 3.83
N ALA A 91 41.02 12.03 5.15
CA ALA A 91 42.06 12.40 6.10
C ALA A 91 43.19 11.36 6.16
N ALA A 92 42.85 10.06 6.20
CA ALA A 92 43.83 8.99 6.19
C ALA A 92 44.69 8.99 4.90
N PHE A 93 44.07 9.23 3.74
CA PHE A 93 44.76 9.35 2.47
C PHE A 93 45.76 10.53 2.46
N LEU A 94 45.35 11.69 2.97
CA LEU A 94 46.24 12.86 3.08
C LEU A 94 47.43 12.58 4.00
N LEU A 95 47.21 11.93 5.15
CA LEU A 95 48.30 11.55 6.07
C LEU A 95 49.28 10.58 5.41
N LEU A 96 48.79 9.55 4.71
CA LEU A 96 49.63 8.63 3.94
C LEU A 96 50.46 9.36 2.89
N LEU A 97 49.87 10.31 2.18
CA LEU A 97 50.55 11.11 1.16
C LEU A 97 51.68 11.95 1.79
N VAL A 98 51.43 12.59 2.94
CA VAL A 98 52.46 13.33 3.70
C VAL A 98 53.60 12.41 4.12
N VAL A 99 53.29 11.22 4.66
CA VAL A 99 54.31 10.24 5.07
C VAL A 99 55.14 9.77 3.88
N LEU A 100 54.52 9.50 2.74
CA LEU A 100 55.23 9.08 1.53
C LEU A 100 56.15 10.17 0.98
N ILE A 101 55.72 11.45 0.99
CA ILE A 101 56.57 12.58 0.61
C ILE A 101 57.77 12.68 1.55
N LYS A 102 57.54 12.69 2.88
CA LYS A 102 58.63 12.78 3.86
C LYS A 102 59.62 11.61 3.72
N ARG A 103 59.15 10.38 3.54
CA ARG A 103 60.01 9.21 3.32
C ARG A 103 60.84 9.31 2.05
N ARG A 104 60.30 9.87 0.96
CA ARG A 104 61.06 10.09 -0.27
C ARG A 104 62.16 11.13 -0.09
N VAL A 105 61.88 12.23 0.61
CA VAL A 105 62.86 13.27 0.90
C VAL A 105 64.04 12.71 1.70
N VAL A 106 63.77 11.96 2.77
CA VAL A 106 64.84 11.35 3.59
C VAL A 106 65.74 10.44 2.76
N LYS A 107 65.16 9.58 1.90
CA LYS A 107 65.93 8.70 1.01
C LYS A 107 66.78 9.40 -0.06
N GLN A 108 66.54 10.68 -0.35
CA GLN A 108 67.36 11.44 -1.31
C GLN A 108 68.54 12.15 -0.64
N HIS A 109 68.56 12.22 0.69
CA HIS A 109 69.62 12.86 1.48
C HIS A 109 70.56 11.86 2.18
N ASP A 110 70.32 10.55 2.03
CA ASP A 110 71.23 9.44 2.36
C ASP A 110 71.95 8.96 1.08
#